data_AF-A0A7K4BEA3-F1
#
_entry.id   AF-A0A7K4BEA3-F1
#
_cell.length_a   1.000
_cell.length_b   1.000
_cell.length_c   1.000
_cell.angle_alpha   90.00
_cell.angle_beta   90.00
_cell.angle_gamma   90.00
#
_symmetry.space_group_name_H-M   'P 1'
#
loop_
_entity.id
_entity.type
_entity.pdbx_description
1 polymer ?
#
loop_
_entity_poly.entity_id
_entity_poly.type
_entity_poly.pdbx_seq_one_letter_code
_entity_poly.pdbx_strand_id
1 'polypeptide(L)'
;MKNIVIKGAREHNLKDITIRLPRDRLIVITGVSGSGKSTLAFDTIYAEGQRRYVESLSAYARQFLGIMRKPDVDSIDGLSPAISIEQKTTSKNPRSTVGTVTEVYDYLRLLFARIGTPFCPDHHIPIESQSPEKIADRIGSTTAGTVTILAPVVRQKKGTYQQVFKDLDREGYTRVRVNGEIHRTDEEITLERYRKHDIEVVIDRLDAGDRSRLVEAVEGALAKSDEGLVLAVDEDGHEETYSSLMACPVCGMAFEELQPRTFSFNSPFGACEECNGLGIRMEFDPDLIIPDRTKCIAEGAVALYRNYVDGYRAHFLAGVAGHYGFTVLTPIRDLTEEQFNALMYG
;
A
#
# COMPACT_ATOMS: atom_id res chain seq x y z
N MET A 1 50.33 -6.73 1.78
CA MET A 1 51.03 -5.50 1.34
C MET A 1 50.54 -4.31 2.14
N LYS A 2 51.43 -3.46 2.67
CA LYS A 2 51.09 -2.31 3.53
C LYS A 2 50.70 -1.03 2.76
N ASN A 3 50.94 -0.98 1.45
CA ASN A 3 50.69 0.19 0.60
C ASN A 3 49.94 -0.20 -0.67
N ILE A 4 49.16 0.73 -1.21
CA ILE A 4 48.68 0.74 -2.60
C ILE A 4 49.74 1.45 -3.43
N VAL A 5 50.21 0.83 -4.50
CA VAL A 5 51.25 1.39 -5.38
C VAL A 5 50.68 1.55 -6.77
N ILE A 6 50.61 2.78 -7.26
CA ILE A 6 50.11 3.13 -8.59
C ILE A 6 51.33 3.55 -9.41
N LYS A 7 51.56 2.92 -10.56
CA LYS A 7 52.69 3.23 -11.46
C LYS A 7 52.17 3.65 -12.83
N GLY A 8 52.73 4.76 -13.32
CA GLY A 8 52.48 5.28 -14.65
C GLY A 8 51.01 5.60 -14.94
N ALA A 9 50.31 6.27 -14.03
CA ALA A 9 48.93 6.69 -14.29
C ALA A 9 48.90 7.88 -15.27
N ARG A 10 48.17 7.70 -16.37
CA ARG A 10 48.08 8.63 -17.52
C ARG A 10 46.64 8.94 -17.95
N GLU A 11 45.65 8.45 -17.21
CA GLU A 11 44.25 8.75 -17.50
C GLU A 11 44.02 10.28 -17.58
N HIS A 12 43.22 10.72 -18.57
CA HIS A 12 42.96 12.13 -18.89
C HIS A 12 44.20 13.04 -18.91
N ASN A 13 44.41 13.84 -17.85
CA ASN A 13 45.48 14.84 -17.77
C ASN A 13 46.63 14.44 -16.83
N LEU A 14 46.62 13.22 -16.30
CA LEU A 14 47.71 12.69 -15.49
C LEU A 14 48.98 12.53 -16.34
N LYS A 15 50.13 12.87 -15.76
CA LYS A 15 51.43 12.94 -16.46
C LYS A 15 52.35 11.80 -16.01
N ASP A 16 51.92 10.56 -16.29
CA ASP A 16 52.69 9.35 -16.01
C ASP A 16 53.14 9.24 -14.53
N ILE A 17 52.19 9.49 -13.63
CA ILE A 17 52.51 9.65 -12.21
C ILE A 17 52.65 8.31 -11.50
N THR A 18 53.61 8.23 -10.57
CA THR A 18 53.80 7.07 -9.69
C THR A 18 53.63 7.50 -8.23
N ILE A 19 52.68 6.89 -7.52
CA ILE A 19 52.32 7.26 -6.15
C ILE A 19 52.24 6.01 -5.27
N ARG A 20 52.68 6.16 -4.01
CA ARG A 20 52.52 5.16 -2.95
C ARG A 20 51.58 5.70 -1.89
N LEU A 21 50.50 4.98 -1.63
CA LEU A 21 49.46 5.33 -0.68
C LEU A 21 49.44 4.32 0.48
N PRO A 22 49.46 4.75 1.75
CA PRO A 22 49.40 3.83 2.88
C PRO A 22 48.01 3.20 2.99
N ARG A 23 47.92 1.86 3.10
CA ARG A 23 46.63 1.19 3.34
C ARG A 23 46.12 1.48 4.75
N ASP A 24 44.81 1.29 4.95
CA ASP A 24 44.14 1.38 6.25
C ASP A 24 44.32 2.75 6.93
N ARG A 25 44.27 3.80 6.10
CA ARG A 25 44.37 5.20 6.48
C ARG A 25 43.33 6.02 5.71
N LEU A 26 42.86 7.10 6.34
CA LEU A 26 42.10 8.13 5.65
C LEU A 26 43.07 8.93 4.77
N ILE A 27 42.93 8.79 3.45
CA ILE A 27 43.75 9.50 2.47
C ILE A 27 42.92 10.63 1.88
N VAL A 28 43.46 11.84 1.92
CA VAL A 28 42.83 13.03 1.34
C VAL A 28 43.65 13.48 0.14
N ILE A 29 43.04 13.50 -1.06
CA ILE A 29 43.63 14.04 -2.28
C ILE A 29 43.19 15.49 -2.42
N THR A 30 44.15 16.41 -2.45
CA THR A 30 43.89 17.87 -2.51
C THR A 30 44.63 18.53 -3.67
N GLY A 31 44.22 19.73 -4.06
CA GLY A 31 44.76 20.47 -5.20
C GLY A 31 43.72 21.32 -5.93
N VAL A 32 44.18 22.21 -6.82
CA VAL A 32 43.32 23.15 -7.59
C VAL A 32 42.32 22.45 -8.50
N SER A 33 41.23 23.12 -8.88
CA SER A 33 40.26 22.55 -9.84
C SER A 33 40.97 22.17 -11.15
N GLY A 34 40.61 21.01 -11.71
CA GLY A 34 41.26 20.48 -12.91
C GLY A 34 42.65 19.84 -12.70
N SER A 35 43.19 19.78 -11.48
CA SER A 35 44.53 19.20 -11.23
C SER A 35 44.63 17.67 -11.38
N GLY A 36 43.58 16.98 -11.82
CA GLY A 36 43.56 15.52 -11.98
C GLY A 36 43.19 14.73 -10.72
N LYS A 37 42.65 15.37 -9.66
CA LYS A 37 42.24 14.67 -8.42
C LYS A 37 41.18 13.60 -8.68
N SER A 38 40.09 13.98 -9.35
CA SER A 38 38.98 13.09 -9.68
C SER A 38 39.43 12.00 -10.63
N THR A 39 40.31 12.34 -11.59
CA THR A 39 40.91 11.38 -12.52
C THR A 39 41.73 10.31 -11.80
N LEU A 40 42.56 10.70 -10.83
CA LEU A 40 43.32 9.74 -10.04
C LEU A 40 42.39 8.90 -9.14
N ALA A 41 41.44 9.53 -8.45
CA ALA A 41 40.58 8.85 -7.48
C ALA A 41 39.53 7.93 -8.13
N PHE A 42 38.74 8.47 -9.07
CA PHE A 42 37.59 7.82 -9.67
C PHE A 42 37.96 7.08 -10.96
N ASP A 43 38.57 7.79 -11.91
CA ASP A 43 38.81 7.25 -13.26
C ASP A 43 39.99 6.27 -13.28
N THR A 44 40.87 6.27 -12.26
CA THR A 44 42.02 5.37 -12.16
C THR A 44 41.86 4.36 -11.02
N ILE A 45 41.91 4.80 -9.76
CA ILE A 45 41.95 3.90 -8.59
C ILE A 45 40.62 3.15 -8.42
N TYR A 46 39.50 3.87 -8.38
CA TYR A 46 38.18 3.25 -8.23
C TYR A 46 37.82 2.39 -9.45
N ALA A 47 38.00 2.90 -10.67
CA ALA A 47 37.72 2.15 -11.89
C ALA A 47 38.46 0.81 -11.94
N GLU A 48 39.76 0.79 -11.61
CA GLU A 48 40.54 -0.44 -11.57
C GLU A 48 40.14 -1.36 -10.41
N GLY A 49 39.79 -0.80 -9.25
CA GLY A 49 39.35 -1.56 -8.08
C GLY A 49 38.00 -2.25 -8.32
N GLN A 50 37.06 -1.54 -8.94
CA GLN A 50 35.78 -2.09 -9.36
C GLN A 50 35.96 -3.15 -10.45
N ARG A 51 36.75 -2.86 -11.50
CA ARG A 51 37.00 -3.81 -12.61
C ARG A 51 37.53 -5.14 -12.09
N ARG A 52 38.60 -5.11 -11.27
CA ARG A 52 39.19 -6.34 -10.70
C ARG A 52 38.23 -7.14 -9.84
N TYR A 53 37.39 -6.44 -9.05
CA TYR A 53 36.38 -7.10 -8.24
C TYR A 53 35.32 -7.79 -9.10
N VAL A 54 34.76 -7.09 -10.10
CA VAL A 54 33.72 -7.67 -10.96
C VAL A 54 34.28 -8.82 -11.83
N GLU A 55 35.56 -8.77 -12.21
CA GLU A 55 36.24 -9.85 -12.96
C GLU A 55 36.33 -11.17 -12.16
N SER A 56 36.24 -11.08 -10.83
CA SER A 56 36.25 -12.24 -9.95
C SER A 56 34.88 -12.88 -9.72
N LEU A 57 33.78 -12.17 -10.04
CA LEU A 57 32.42 -12.61 -9.68
C LEU A 57 31.93 -13.81 -10.51
N SER A 58 32.11 -13.79 -11.83
CA SER A 58 31.74 -14.92 -12.69
C SER A 58 32.50 -14.91 -14.01
N ALA A 59 32.64 -16.09 -14.63
CA ALA A 59 33.23 -16.22 -15.97
C ALA A 59 32.43 -15.45 -17.03
N TYR A 60 31.11 -15.39 -16.87
CA TYR A 60 30.20 -14.60 -17.72
C TYR A 60 30.39 -13.09 -17.54
N ALA A 61 30.55 -12.61 -16.29
CA ALA A 61 30.81 -11.20 -16.03
C ALA A 61 32.10 -10.71 -16.71
N ARG A 62 33.15 -11.55 -16.77
CA ARG A 62 34.39 -11.22 -17.50
C ARG A 62 34.16 -10.92 -18.98
N GLN A 63 33.22 -11.60 -19.63
CA GLN A 63 32.90 -11.37 -21.04
C GLN A 63 32.35 -9.95 -21.28
N PHE A 64 31.54 -9.42 -20.34
CA PHE A 64 31.00 -8.06 -20.42
C PHE A 64 31.99 -6.99 -19.95
N LEU A 65 32.90 -7.33 -19.03
CA LEU A 65 33.94 -6.42 -18.55
C LEU A 65 35.01 -6.09 -19.57
N GLY A 66 35.23 -6.96 -20.57
CA GLY A 66 36.08 -6.64 -21.72
C GLY A 66 35.63 -5.40 -22.50
N ILE A 67 34.37 -4.95 -22.30
CA ILE A 67 33.79 -3.74 -22.90
C ILE A 67 34.06 -2.50 -22.02
N MET A 68 34.34 -2.66 -20.72
CA MET A 68 34.71 -1.54 -19.87
C MET A 68 36.13 -1.07 -20.18
N ARG A 69 36.27 0.23 -20.47
CA ARG A 69 37.57 0.85 -20.77
C ARG A 69 38.50 0.67 -19.57
N LYS A 70 39.61 -0.03 -19.78
CA LYS A 70 40.68 -0.11 -18.78
C LYS A 70 41.31 1.28 -18.61
N PRO A 71 41.55 1.73 -17.37
CA PRO A 71 42.27 2.98 -17.16
C PRO A 71 43.69 2.88 -17.69
N ASP A 72 44.22 3.99 -18.22
CA ASP A 72 45.59 4.09 -18.70
C ASP A 72 46.56 4.20 -17.51
N VAL A 73 47.02 3.04 -17.04
CA VAL A 73 47.97 2.87 -15.95
C VAL A 73 48.84 1.64 -16.21
N ASP A 74 50.13 1.69 -15.87
CA ASP A 74 51.02 0.53 -16.07
C ASP A 74 50.69 -0.60 -15.11
N SER A 75 50.54 -0.27 -13.82
CA SER A 75 50.13 -1.23 -12.80
C SER A 75 49.60 -0.54 -11.55
N ILE A 76 48.68 -1.22 -10.88
CA ILE A 76 48.25 -0.87 -9.53
C ILE A 76 48.39 -2.12 -8.66
N ASP A 77 49.27 -2.07 -7.67
CA ASP A 77 49.53 -3.17 -6.74
C ASP A 77 48.88 -2.88 -5.38
N GLY A 78 48.39 -3.94 -4.73
CA GLY A 78 47.81 -3.81 -3.39
C GLY A 78 46.49 -3.04 -3.36
N LEU A 79 45.70 -3.06 -4.44
CA LEU A 79 44.37 -2.45 -4.49
C LEU A 79 43.31 -3.36 -3.84
N SER A 80 42.38 -2.78 -3.09
CA SER A 80 41.20 -3.47 -2.56
C SER A 80 40.02 -3.32 -3.53
N PRO A 81 38.97 -4.15 -3.42
CA PRO A 81 37.67 -3.81 -4.01
C PRO A 81 37.29 -2.38 -3.61
N ALA A 82 36.93 -1.56 -4.60
CA ALA A 82 36.69 -0.14 -4.41
C ALA A 82 35.19 0.16 -4.54
N ILE A 83 34.69 1.05 -3.69
CA ILE A 83 33.33 1.58 -3.72
C ILE A 83 33.44 3.09 -3.87
N SER A 84 32.71 3.65 -4.83
CA SER A 84 32.62 5.09 -5.01
C SER A 84 31.39 5.62 -4.27
N ILE A 85 31.59 6.68 -3.50
CA ILE A 85 30.52 7.46 -2.88
C ILE A 85 30.62 8.86 -3.47
N GLU A 86 29.80 9.12 -4.48
CA GLU A 86 29.75 10.39 -5.20
C GLU A 86 28.40 11.07 -4.98
N GLN A 87 28.38 12.39 -5.07
CA GLN A 87 27.14 13.16 -5.22
C GLN A 87 26.63 13.06 -6.68
N LYS A 88 26.41 11.84 -7.18
CA LYS A 88 25.67 11.65 -8.44
C LYS A 88 24.19 11.92 -8.17
N THR A 89 23.52 12.61 -9.09
CA THR A 89 22.08 12.83 -9.01
C THR A 89 21.38 11.50 -8.81
N THR A 90 20.71 11.35 -7.67
CA THR A 90 19.87 10.20 -7.37
C THR A 90 18.79 10.07 -8.44
N SER A 91 18.52 8.82 -8.85
CA SER A 91 17.48 8.52 -9.83
C SER A 91 16.16 9.20 -9.45
N LYS A 92 15.55 9.93 -10.40
CA LYS A 92 14.25 10.60 -10.23
C LYS A 92 13.09 9.60 -10.42
N ASN A 93 13.17 8.43 -9.79
CA ASN A 93 12.06 7.49 -9.80
C ASN A 93 11.04 7.94 -8.73
N PRO A 94 9.79 8.31 -9.10
CA PRO A 94 8.79 8.78 -8.15
C PRO A 94 8.42 7.73 -7.09
N ARG A 95 8.71 6.45 -7.34
CA ARG A 95 8.50 5.35 -6.39
C ARG A 95 9.73 5.03 -5.53
N SER A 96 10.83 5.77 -5.68
CA SER A 96 11.98 5.62 -4.80
C SER A 96 11.91 6.66 -3.70
N THR A 97 11.84 6.20 -2.45
CA THR A 97 11.83 7.06 -1.26
C THR A 97 13.12 6.85 -0.47
N VAL A 98 13.34 7.68 0.54
CA VAL A 98 14.44 7.48 1.50
C VAL A 98 14.37 6.09 2.12
N GLY A 99 13.17 5.62 2.46
CA GLY A 99 12.96 4.31 3.08
C GLY A 99 13.30 3.14 2.16
N THR A 100 13.05 3.25 0.84
CA THR A 100 13.43 2.19 -0.10
C THR A 100 14.92 2.20 -0.41
N VAL A 101 15.56 3.38 -0.49
CA VAL A 101 17.01 3.49 -0.76
C VAL A 101 17.85 2.98 0.41
N THR A 102 17.36 3.18 1.63
CA THR A 102 18.04 2.72 2.86
C THR A 102 17.63 1.32 3.30
N GLU A 103 16.73 0.67 2.57
CA GLU A 103 16.08 -0.61 2.92
C GLU A 103 15.30 -0.61 4.25
N VAL A 104 15.24 0.53 4.97
CA VAL A 104 14.48 0.66 6.22
C VAL A 104 13.00 0.33 5.99
N TYR A 105 12.44 0.74 4.85
CA TYR A 105 11.06 0.41 4.51
C TYR A 105 10.85 -1.09 4.36
N ASP A 106 11.84 -1.82 3.84
CA ASP A 106 11.74 -3.26 3.66
C ASP A 106 11.67 -4.00 5.00
N TYR A 107 12.41 -3.52 6.01
CA TYR A 107 12.29 -3.99 7.39
C TYR A 107 10.96 -3.59 8.03
N LEU A 108 10.45 -2.38 7.76
CA LEU A 108 9.12 -1.99 8.24
C LEU A 108 8.03 -2.91 7.69
N ARG A 109 8.06 -3.25 6.40
CA ARG A 109 7.12 -4.22 5.81
C ARG A 109 7.15 -5.57 6.53
N LEU A 110 8.36 -6.06 6.85
CA LEU A 110 8.53 -7.30 7.61
C LEU A 110 7.97 -7.18 9.02
N LEU A 111 8.22 -6.06 9.71
CA LEU A 111 7.72 -5.78 11.04
C LEU A 111 6.18 -5.81 11.07
N PHE A 112 5.54 -5.04 10.20
CA PHE A 112 4.08 -4.96 10.11
C PHE A 112 3.44 -6.29 9.67
N ALA A 113 4.09 -7.06 8.80
CA ALA A 113 3.59 -8.37 8.43
C ALA A 113 3.67 -9.41 9.55
N ARG A 114 4.66 -9.30 10.44
CA ARG A 114 4.90 -10.31 11.48
C ARG A 114 4.16 -10.06 12.78
N ILE A 115 4.06 -8.80 13.18
CA ILE A 115 3.47 -8.42 14.48
C ILE A 115 2.41 -7.33 14.37
N GLY A 116 2.05 -6.92 13.14
CA GLY A 116 0.97 -5.96 12.94
C GLY A 116 -0.38 -6.61 13.24
N THR A 117 -1.18 -5.94 14.06
CA THR A 117 -2.60 -6.27 14.23
C THR A 117 -3.40 -5.51 13.17
N PRO A 118 -4.08 -6.19 12.24
CA PRO A 118 -4.93 -5.51 11.26
C PRO A 118 -6.22 -5.04 11.93
N PHE A 119 -6.78 -3.94 11.42
CA PHE A 119 -8.03 -3.35 11.89
C PHE A 119 -9.00 -3.17 10.74
N CYS A 120 -10.29 -3.32 11.01
CA CYS A 120 -11.33 -2.96 10.05
C CYS A 120 -11.31 -1.43 9.81
N PRO A 121 -11.27 -0.95 8.56
CA PRO A 121 -11.25 0.49 8.28
C PRO A 121 -12.56 1.20 8.67
N ASP A 122 -13.70 0.48 8.65
CA ASP A 122 -15.01 1.06 8.97
C ASP A 122 -15.35 0.97 10.47
N HIS A 123 -15.00 -0.15 11.12
CA HIS A 123 -15.41 -0.46 12.49
C HIS A 123 -14.28 -0.32 13.53
N HIS A 124 -13.03 -0.19 13.07
CA HIS A 124 -11.83 -0.05 13.91
C HIS A 124 -11.62 -1.14 14.97
N ILE A 125 -12.15 -2.33 14.72
CA ILE A 125 -11.94 -3.52 15.55
C ILE A 125 -10.77 -4.36 15.04
N PRO A 126 -10.02 -5.03 15.92
CA PRO A 126 -8.92 -5.90 15.53
C PRO A 126 -9.43 -7.11 14.75
N ILE A 127 -8.73 -7.46 13.68
CA ILE A 127 -9.01 -8.62 12.83
C ILE A 127 -8.00 -9.71 13.15
N GLU A 128 -8.51 -10.86 13.61
CA GLU A 128 -7.70 -12.02 13.93
C GLU A 128 -8.35 -13.26 13.35
N SER A 129 -7.58 -14.10 12.67
CA SER A 129 -8.01 -15.46 12.37
C SER A 129 -7.79 -16.33 13.62
N GLN A 130 -8.82 -17.05 14.01
CA GLN A 130 -8.76 -17.91 15.19
C GLN A 130 -9.06 -19.35 14.76
N SER A 131 -8.25 -20.31 15.23
CA SER A 131 -8.57 -21.73 15.00
C SER A 131 -9.83 -22.11 15.78
N PRO A 132 -10.57 -23.15 15.36
CA PRO A 132 -11.73 -23.62 16.11
C PRO A 132 -11.42 -23.88 17.59
N GLU A 133 -10.23 -24.43 17.90
CA GLU A 133 -9.83 -24.65 19.29
C GLU A 133 -9.63 -23.36 20.07
N LYS A 134 -9.03 -22.34 19.46
CA LYS A 134 -8.86 -21.03 20.12
C LYS A 134 -10.19 -20.32 20.34
N ILE A 135 -11.11 -20.41 19.39
CA ILE A 135 -12.47 -19.85 19.54
C ILE A 135 -13.18 -20.55 20.70
N ALA A 136 -13.14 -21.88 20.75
CA ALA A 136 -13.71 -22.66 21.84
C ALA A 136 -13.08 -22.32 23.20
N ASP A 137 -11.74 -22.21 23.27
CA ASP A 137 -11.03 -21.83 24.50
C ASP A 137 -11.41 -20.42 24.98
N ARG A 138 -11.65 -19.49 24.05
CA ARG A 138 -12.09 -18.13 24.36
C ARG A 138 -13.52 -18.10 24.86
N ILE A 139 -14.44 -18.82 24.21
CA ILE A 139 -15.83 -18.94 24.67
C ILE A 139 -15.88 -19.55 26.08
N GLY A 140 -15.17 -20.66 26.31
CA GLY A 140 -15.14 -21.33 27.62
C GLY A 140 -14.48 -20.53 28.75
N SER A 141 -13.64 -19.55 28.43
CA SER A 141 -13.02 -18.65 29.43
C SER A 141 -13.81 -17.37 29.68
N THR A 142 -14.65 -16.94 28.74
CA THR A 142 -15.40 -15.68 28.81
C THR A 142 -16.82 -15.90 29.32
N THR A 143 -17.43 -17.04 28.98
CA THR A 143 -18.82 -17.38 29.32
C THR A 143 -18.87 -18.44 30.41
N ALA A 144 -19.72 -18.24 31.42
CA ALA A 144 -20.02 -19.24 32.44
C ALA A 144 -21.42 -19.82 32.21
N GLY A 145 -21.57 -21.14 32.36
CA GLY A 145 -22.86 -21.82 32.18
C GLY A 145 -23.15 -22.18 30.73
N THR A 146 -24.42 -22.15 30.32
CA THR A 146 -24.83 -22.62 28.99
C THR A 146 -24.56 -21.57 27.91
N VAL A 147 -23.96 -21.99 26.80
CA VAL A 147 -23.76 -21.16 25.60
C VAL A 147 -24.47 -21.80 24.41
N THR A 148 -25.06 -20.96 23.56
CA THR A 148 -25.66 -21.36 22.29
C THR A 148 -24.73 -20.95 21.15
N ILE A 149 -24.28 -21.93 20.37
CA ILE A 149 -23.41 -21.72 19.21
C ILE A 149 -24.27 -21.62 17.96
N LEU A 150 -24.09 -20.54 17.21
CA LEU A 150 -24.87 -20.20 16.03
C LEU A 150 -23.97 -20.04 14.81
N ALA A 151 -24.45 -20.51 13.66
CA ALA A 151 -23.81 -20.31 12.36
C ALA A 151 -24.62 -19.29 11.54
N PRO A 152 -24.07 -18.11 11.22
CA PRO A 152 -24.77 -17.13 10.40
C PRO A 152 -24.73 -17.59 8.94
N VAL A 153 -25.91 -17.80 8.36
CA VAL A 153 -26.08 -18.26 6.97
C VAL A 153 -26.53 -17.10 6.07
N VAL A 154 -27.31 -16.16 6.63
CA VAL A 154 -27.71 -14.93 5.95
C VAL A 154 -27.49 -13.77 6.91
N ARG A 155 -26.80 -12.72 6.45
CA ARG A 155 -26.58 -11.50 7.22
C ARG A 155 -26.92 -10.27 6.40
N GLN A 156 -27.82 -9.43 6.91
CA GLN A 156 -28.16 -8.12 6.36
C GLN A 156 -28.55 -8.12 4.86
N LYS A 157 -29.08 -9.24 4.36
CA LYS A 157 -29.50 -9.42 2.96
C LYS A 157 -31.03 -9.43 2.83
N LYS A 158 -31.53 -8.96 1.69
CA LYS A 158 -32.97 -8.90 1.40
C LYS A 158 -33.43 -10.17 0.70
N GLY A 159 -34.55 -10.75 1.12
CA GLY A 159 -35.09 -11.96 0.51
C GLY A 159 -36.10 -12.67 1.40
N THR A 160 -36.80 -13.65 0.83
CA THR A 160 -37.81 -14.45 1.54
C THR A 160 -37.25 -15.75 2.13
N TYR A 161 -36.08 -16.20 1.67
CA TYR A 161 -35.29 -17.34 2.17
C TYR A 161 -36.01 -18.67 2.48
N GLN A 162 -37.24 -18.90 1.98
CA GLN A 162 -37.99 -20.14 2.24
C GLN A 162 -37.25 -21.41 1.83
N GLN A 163 -36.44 -21.36 0.77
CA GLN A 163 -35.63 -22.50 0.34
C GLN A 163 -34.54 -22.83 1.35
N VAL A 164 -33.92 -21.80 1.97
CA VAL A 164 -32.89 -21.98 3.00
C VAL A 164 -33.46 -22.72 4.20
N PHE A 165 -34.64 -22.34 4.70
CA PHE A 165 -35.27 -23.05 5.83
C PHE A 165 -35.58 -24.51 5.51
N LYS A 166 -36.10 -24.80 4.30
CA LYS A 166 -36.38 -26.18 3.86
C LYS A 166 -35.12 -27.03 3.74
N ASP A 167 -34.02 -26.43 3.28
CA ASP A 167 -32.76 -27.16 3.12
C ASP A 167 -32.12 -27.42 4.50
N LEU A 168 -32.19 -26.45 5.44
CA LEU A 168 -31.76 -26.64 6.83
C LEU A 168 -32.53 -27.76 7.55
N ASP A 169 -33.85 -27.84 7.34
CA ASP A 169 -34.68 -28.89 7.92
C ASP A 169 -34.30 -30.29 7.38
N ARG A 170 -34.06 -30.39 6.07
CA ARG A 170 -33.60 -31.65 5.44
C ARG A 170 -32.22 -32.08 5.92
N GLU A 171 -31.35 -31.13 6.23
CA GLU A 171 -30.03 -31.39 6.79
C GLU A 171 -30.09 -31.77 8.28
N GLY A 172 -31.26 -31.64 8.93
CA GLY A 172 -31.51 -32.07 10.29
C GLY A 172 -31.37 -30.98 11.35
N TYR A 173 -31.14 -29.72 10.96
CA TYR A 173 -31.15 -28.59 11.90
C TYR A 173 -32.57 -28.28 12.30
N THR A 174 -32.92 -28.43 13.59
CA THR A 174 -34.30 -28.23 14.07
C THR A 174 -34.64 -26.78 14.43
N ARG A 175 -33.62 -25.95 14.68
CA ARG A 175 -33.78 -24.59 15.20
C ARG A 175 -32.98 -23.59 14.38
N VAL A 176 -33.60 -22.45 14.14
CA VAL A 176 -33.01 -21.31 13.43
C VAL A 176 -33.40 -20.03 14.17
N ARG A 177 -32.46 -19.09 14.28
CA ARG A 177 -32.70 -17.75 14.77
C ARG A 177 -32.88 -16.81 13.60
N VAL A 178 -33.96 -16.04 13.61
CA VAL A 178 -34.34 -15.14 12.52
C VAL A 178 -34.60 -13.77 13.14
N ASN A 179 -33.79 -12.77 12.80
CA ASN A 179 -33.85 -11.42 13.36
C ASN A 179 -33.92 -11.40 14.91
N GLY A 180 -33.19 -12.31 15.56
CA GLY A 180 -33.12 -12.43 17.02
C GLY A 180 -34.14 -13.39 17.67
N GLU A 181 -35.16 -13.86 16.94
CA GLU A 181 -36.16 -14.80 17.47
C GLU A 181 -35.86 -16.24 17.02
N ILE A 182 -35.91 -17.20 17.96
CA ILE A 182 -35.67 -18.62 17.67
C ILE A 182 -36.97 -19.27 17.21
N HIS A 183 -36.95 -19.82 16.01
CA HIS A 183 -38.02 -20.59 15.38
C HIS A 183 -37.59 -22.03 15.14
N ARG A 184 -38.56 -22.91 14.91
CA ARG A 184 -38.28 -24.25 14.39
C ARG A 184 -38.23 -24.22 12.87
N THR A 185 -37.38 -25.05 12.28
CA THR A 185 -37.21 -25.13 10.82
C THR A 185 -38.39 -25.78 10.09
N ASP A 186 -39.19 -26.58 10.79
CA ASP A 186 -40.40 -27.23 10.29
C ASP A 186 -41.63 -26.30 10.27
N GLU A 187 -41.52 -25.13 10.90
CA GLU A 187 -42.58 -24.10 10.91
C GLU A 187 -42.52 -23.22 9.65
N GLU A 188 -43.68 -22.70 9.23
CA GLU A 188 -43.76 -21.81 8.07
C GLU A 188 -43.33 -20.38 8.43
N ILE A 189 -42.04 -20.09 8.24
CA ILE A 189 -41.46 -18.76 8.46
C ILE A 189 -41.64 -17.92 7.19
N THR A 190 -42.40 -16.83 7.29
CA THR A 190 -42.61 -15.87 6.19
C THR A 190 -41.83 -14.58 6.40
N LEU A 191 -40.92 -14.28 5.47
CA LEU A 191 -40.07 -13.08 5.49
C LEU A 191 -40.46 -12.07 4.40
N GLU A 192 -40.25 -10.78 4.67
CA GLU A 192 -40.55 -9.70 3.74
C GLU A 192 -39.45 -9.52 2.70
N ARG A 193 -39.77 -9.69 1.41
CA ARG A 193 -38.79 -9.63 0.29
C ARG A 193 -37.91 -8.37 0.27
N TYR A 194 -38.42 -7.21 0.72
CA TYR A 194 -37.73 -5.92 0.60
C TYR A 194 -37.03 -5.45 1.88
N ARG A 195 -37.16 -6.21 2.99
CA ARG A 195 -36.45 -5.94 4.24
C ARG A 195 -35.17 -6.77 4.32
N LYS A 196 -34.18 -6.25 5.04
CA LYS A 196 -32.97 -6.99 5.37
C LYS A 196 -33.28 -7.96 6.52
N HIS A 197 -32.72 -9.16 6.43
CA HIS A 197 -32.89 -10.20 7.42
C HIS A 197 -31.55 -10.80 7.83
N ASP A 198 -31.48 -11.22 9.08
CA ASP A 198 -30.41 -12.02 9.65
C ASP A 198 -30.96 -13.41 10.00
N ILE A 199 -30.27 -14.46 9.55
CA ILE A 199 -30.66 -15.86 9.74
C ILE A 199 -29.43 -16.63 10.22
N GLU A 200 -29.51 -17.14 11.45
CA GLU A 200 -28.48 -17.97 12.07
C GLU A 200 -29.02 -19.34 12.42
N VAL A 201 -28.30 -20.39 12.05
CA VAL A 201 -28.65 -21.77 12.43
C VAL A 201 -28.15 -22.05 13.82
N VAL A 202 -28.98 -22.67 14.66
CA VAL A 202 -28.55 -23.15 15.97
C VAL A 202 -27.83 -24.48 15.78
N ILE A 203 -26.51 -24.48 16.03
CA ILE A 203 -25.68 -25.68 15.87
C ILE A 203 -25.77 -26.56 17.11
N ASP A 204 -25.49 -25.98 18.29
CA ASP A 204 -25.58 -26.68 19.56
C ASP A 204 -25.84 -25.70 20.71
N ARG A 205 -26.40 -26.22 21.80
CA ARG A 205 -26.55 -25.53 23.08
C ARG A 205 -25.96 -26.42 24.17
N LEU A 206 -24.87 -25.97 24.75
CA LEU A 206 -24.02 -26.78 25.63
C LEU A 206 -23.43 -25.97 26.78
N ASP A 207 -22.89 -26.64 27.78
CA ASP A 207 -22.16 -26.02 28.88
C ASP A 207 -20.79 -25.53 28.37
N ALA A 208 -20.44 -24.28 28.67
CA ALA A 208 -19.17 -23.66 28.28
C ALA A 208 -17.95 -24.36 28.91
N GLY A 209 -18.15 -25.17 29.96
CA GLY A 209 -17.11 -26.02 30.54
C GLY A 209 -16.73 -27.25 29.69
N ASP A 210 -17.57 -27.69 28.75
CA ASP A 210 -17.31 -28.87 27.91
C ASP A 210 -16.51 -28.49 26.66
N ARG A 211 -15.19 -28.41 26.83
CA ARG A 211 -14.25 -28.02 25.76
C ARG A 211 -14.37 -28.88 24.51
N SER A 212 -14.54 -30.20 24.65
CA SER A 212 -14.57 -31.10 23.49
C SER A 212 -15.78 -30.81 22.61
N ARG A 213 -16.94 -30.66 23.24
CA ARG A 213 -18.19 -30.38 22.55
C ARG A 213 -18.25 -28.95 22.00
N LEU A 214 -17.62 -27.98 22.68
CA LEU A 214 -17.44 -26.62 22.16
C LEU A 214 -16.65 -26.60 20.85
N VAL A 215 -15.54 -27.34 20.77
CA VAL A 215 -14.74 -27.40 19.54
C VAL A 215 -15.56 -27.99 18.40
N GLU A 216 -16.25 -29.11 18.62
CA GLU A 216 -17.11 -29.73 17.60
C GLU A 216 -18.24 -28.79 17.13
N ALA A 217 -18.88 -28.07 18.06
CA ALA A 217 -19.93 -27.10 17.73
C ALA A 217 -19.38 -25.91 16.93
N VAL A 218 -18.20 -25.40 17.28
CA VAL A 218 -17.51 -24.31 16.55
C VAL A 218 -17.11 -24.78 15.16
N GLU A 219 -16.55 -25.98 15.00
CA GLU A 219 -16.23 -26.56 13.69
C GLU A 219 -17.47 -26.72 12.81
N GLY A 220 -18.57 -27.23 13.38
CA GLY A 220 -19.85 -27.34 12.70
C GLY A 220 -20.39 -25.97 12.27
N ALA A 221 -20.27 -24.95 13.12
CA ALA A 221 -20.70 -23.60 12.82
C ALA A 221 -19.88 -22.96 11.69
N LEU A 222 -18.55 -23.10 11.75
CA LEU A 222 -17.64 -22.61 10.72
C LEU A 222 -17.85 -23.30 9.38
N ALA A 223 -18.10 -24.61 9.38
CA ALA A 223 -18.36 -25.37 8.16
C ALA A 223 -19.70 -24.99 7.51
N LYS A 224 -20.69 -24.58 8.32
CA LYS A 224 -22.01 -24.17 7.83
C LYS A 224 -22.09 -22.70 7.42
N SER A 225 -21.24 -21.85 7.99
CA SER A 225 -21.18 -20.42 7.64
C SER A 225 -20.39 -20.18 6.36
N ASP A 226 -21.00 -19.54 5.37
CA ASP A 226 -20.31 -19.15 4.12
C ASP A 226 -19.15 -18.17 4.36
N GLU A 227 -19.16 -17.45 5.49
CA GLU A 227 -18.18 -16.42 5.84
C GLU A 227 -17.18 -16.88 6.91
N GLY A 228 -17.21 -18.17 7.31
CA GLY A 228 -16.34 -18.70 8.36
C GLY A 228 -16.53 -17.96 9.70
N LEU A 229 -17.79 -17.65 10.02
CA LEU A 229 -18.18 -16.93 11.23
C LEU A 229 -18.90 -17.85 12.21
N VAL A 230 -18.76 -17.54 13.50
CA VAL A 230 -19.49 -18.18 14.60
C VAL A 230 -20.02 -17.09 15.52
N LEU A 231 -21.28 -17.20 15.94
CA LEU A 231 -21.79 -16.41 17.06
C LEU A 231 -21.96 -17.31 18.28
N ALA A 232 -21.54 -16.81 19.44
CA ALA A 232 -21.78 -17.42 20.73
C ALA A 232 -22.71 -16.52 21.54
N VAL A 233 -23.79 -17.08 22.06
CA VAL A 233 -24.79 -16.37 22.86
C VAL A 233 -24.86 -17.01 24.23
N ASP A 234 -24.62 -16.23 25.28
CA ASP A 234 -24.71 -16.68 26.67
C ASP A 234 -26.17 -16.74 27.19
N GLU A 235 -26.37 -17.18 28.44
CA GLU A 235 -27.71 -17.22 29.06
C GLU A 235 -28.29 -15.83 29.34
N ASP A 236 -27.43 -14.82 29.49
CA ASP A 236 -27.80 -13.43 29.76
C ASP A 236 -28.16 -12.65 28.47
N GLY A 237 -27.96 -13.27 27.30
CA GLY A 237 -28.22 -12.69 25.98
C GLY A 237 -27.07 -11.84 25.43
N HIS A 238 -25.87 -11.86 26.02
CA HIS A 238 -24.69 -11.27 25.39
C HIS A 238 -24.22 -12.14 24.23
N GLU A 239 -23.91 -11.47 23.12
CA GLU A 239 -23.48 -12.11 21.89
C GLU A 239 -22.04 -11.69 21.56
N GLU A 240 -21.17 -12.68 21.34
CA GLU A 240 -19.85 -12.47 20.76
C GLU A 240 -19.75 -13.17 19.40
N THR A 241 -19.09 -12.50 18.44
CA THR A 241 -18.86 -13.05 17.10
C THR A 241 -17.39 -13.33 16.91
N TYR A 242 -17.09 -14.52 16.37
CA TYR A 242 -15.76 -15.01 16.07
C TYR A 242 -15.64 -15.35 14.58
N SER A 243 -14.42 -15.33 14.04
CA SER A 243 -14.14 -15.72 12.66
C SER A 243 -12.93 -16.66 12.60
N SER A 244 -13.03 -17.71 11.77
CA SER A 244 -11.87 -18.51 11.38
C SER A 244 -11.09 -17.89 10.22
N LEU A 245 -11.70 -16.93 9.53
CA LEU A 245 -11.08 -16.15 8.47
C LEU A 245 -10.56 -14.83 9.05
N MET A 246 -9.62 -14.19 8.36
CA MET A 246 -9.22 -12.82 8.69
C MET A 246 -10.34 -11.86 8.26
N ALA A 247 -11.51 -11.89 8.89
CA ALA A 247 -12.68 -11.13 8.47
C ALA A 247 -13.27 -10.27 9.60
N CYS A 248 -13.84 -9.13 9.23
CA CYS A 248 -14.55 -8.28 10.17
C CYS A 248 -15.87 -8.94 10.61
N PRO A 249 -16.10 -9.18 11.90
CA PRO A 249 -17.33 -9.79 12.38
C PRO A 249 -18.58 -8.92 12.16
N VAL A 250 -18.45 -7.61 11.94
CA VAL A 250 -19.59 -6.69 11.76
C VAL A 250 -20.01 -6.57 10.30
N CYS A 251 -19.08 -6.22 9.40
CA CYS A 251 -19.39 -6.02 7.98
C CYS A 251 -19.04 -7.19 7.06
N GLY A 252 -18.40 -8.25 7.57
CA GLY A 252 -17.99 -9.41 6.77
C GLY A 252 -16.83 -9.12 5.80
N MET A 253 -16.20 -7.95 5.86
CA MET A 253 -15.03 -7.64 5.03
C MET A 253 -13.90 -8.61 5.36
N ALA A 254 -13.52 -9.43 4.39
CA ALA A 254 -12.39 -10.32 4.49
C ALA A 254 -11.08 -9.57 4.17
N PHE A 255 -10.05 -9.90 4.92
CA PHE A 255 -8.69 -9.42 4.78
C PHE A 255 -7.81 -10.59 4.37
N GLU A 256 -6.82 -10.31 3.53
CA GLU A 256 -5.77 -11.29 3.24
C GLU A 256 -4.81 -11.40 4.42
N GLU A 257 -4.08 -12.52 4.49
CA GLU A 257 -3.00 -12.68 5.46
C GLU A 257 -1.96 -11.56 5.26
N LEU A 258 -1.51 -10.98 6.38
CA LEU A 258 -0.49 -9.93 6.35
C LEU A 258 0.84 -10.49 5.86
N GLN A 259 1.25 -10.08 4.67
CA GLN A 259 2.51 -10.49 4.06
C GLN A 259 3.35 -9.25 3.77
N PRO A 260 4.69 -9.32 3.78
CA PRO A 260 5.52 -8.13 3.56
C PRO A 260 5.23 -7.40 2.23
N ARG A 261 4.73 -8.11 1.21
CA ARG A 261 4.33 -7.53 -0.08
C ARG A 261 3.05 -6.69 -0.02
N THR A 262 2.13 -6.96 0.90
CA THR A 262 0.89 -6.16 1.07
C THR A 262 1.19 -4.78 1.66
N PHE A 263 2.36 -4.60 2.26
CA PHE A 263 2.87 -3.30 2.71
C PHE A 263 3.79 -2.64 1.69
N SER A 264 3.88 -3.13 0.45
CA SER A 264 4.72 -2.53 -0.59
C SER A 264 3.87 -1.73 -1.56
N PHE A 265 4.03 -0.40 -1.56
CA PHE A 265 3.42 0.48 -2.58
C PHE A 265 4.01 0.26 -4.00
N ASN A 266 5.09 -0.52 -4.12
CA ASN A 266 5.64 -0.96 -5.41
C ASN A 266 5.01 -2.24 -5.94
N SER A 267 4.17 -2.90 -5.14
CA SER A 267 3.47 -4.14 -5.49
C SER A 267 1.98 -3.84 -5.66
N PRO A 268 1.29 -4.43 -6.66
CA PRO A 268 -0.15 -4.25 -6.80
C PRO A 268 -0.94 -4.69 -5.55
N PHE A 269 -0.40 -5.61 -4.75
CA PHE A 269 -1.02 -6.09 -3.51
C PHE A 269 -1.04 -5.05 -2.37
N GLY A 270 -0.18 -4.03 -2.41
CA GLY A 270 -0.08 -3.00 -1.36
C GLY A 270 -0.14 -1.57 -1.89
N ALA A 271 -0.27 -1.41 -3.21
CA ALA A 271 -0.39 -0.12 -3.86
C ALA A 271 -1.83 0.38 -3.78
N CYS A 272 -1.99 1.65 -3.39
CA CYS A 272 -3.27 2.33 -3.53
C CYS A 272 -3.76 2.25 -4.99
N GLU A 273 -5.00 1.81 -5.21
CA GLU A 273 -5.58 1.61 -6.54
C GLU A 273 -5.72 2.91 -7.34
N GLU A 274 -5.97 4.03 -6.66
CA GLU A 274 -6.20 5.33 -7.31
C GLU A 274 -4.91 5.94 -7.86
N CYS A 275 -3.80 5.84 -7.12
CA CYS A 275 -2.51 6.41 -7.52
C CYS A 275 -1.48 5.36 -7.96
N ASN A 276 -1.83 4.07 -7.95
CA ASN A 276 -0.93 2.95 -8.22
C ASN A 276 0.36 3.02 -7.39
N GLY A 277 0.23 3.38 -6.11
CA GLY A 277 1.35 3.50 -5.16
C GLY A 277 2.29 4.67 -5.41
N LEU A 278 1.93 5.64 -6.26
CA LEU A 278 2.72 6.87 -6.44
C LEU A 278 2.57 7.85 -5.28
N GLY A 279 1.45 7.80 -4.55
CA GLY A 279 1.14 8.73 -3.46
C GLY A 279 0.81 10.15 -3.91
N ILE A 280 0.74 10.40 -5.23
CA ILE A 280 0.41 11.69 -5.82
C ILE A 280 -0.59 11.52 -6.96
N ARG A 281 -1.41 12.55 -7.20
CA ARG A 281 -2.21 12.73 -8.41
C ARG A 281 -1.82 14.06 -9.03
N MET A 282 -1.79 14.09 -10.36
CA MET A 282 -1.55 15.33 -11.10
C MET A 282 -2.90 15.97 -11.36
N GLU A 283 -3.17 17.08 -10.68
CA GLU A 283 -4.40 17.85 -10.82
C GLU A 283 -4.07 19.27 -11.27
N PHE A 284 -5.06 19.94 -11.85
CA PHE A 284 -4.93 21.34 -12.22
C PHE A 284 -5.09 22.21 -10.98
N ASP A 285 -4.09 23.05 -10.71
CA ASP A 285 -4.14 24.05 -9.65
C ASP A 285 -4.84 25.32 -10.16
N PRO A 286 -6.00 25.70 -9.60
CA PRO A 286 -6.72 26.91 -9.99
C PRO A 286 -5.86 28.19 -9.89
N ASP A 287 -4.93 28.25 -8.94
CA ASP A 287 -4.07 29.41 -8.74
C ASP A 287 -2.94 29.48 -9.78
N LEU A 288 -2.56 28.35 -10.38
CA LEU A 288 -1.67 28.35 -11.55
C LEU A 288 -2.43 28.71 -12.84
N ILE A 289 -3.73 28.42 -12.92
CA ILE A 289 -4.59 28.80 -14.05
C ILE A 289 -4.91 30.30 -14.00
N ILE A 290 -5.26 30.84 -12.84
CA ILE A 290 -5.56 32.26 -12.62
C ILE A 290 -4.64 32.81 -11.51
N PRO A 291 -3.37 33.11 -11.84
CA PRO A 291 -2.38 33.55 -10.84
C PRO A 291 -2.64 34.96 -10.30
N ASP A 292 -3.36 35.79 -11.05
CA ASP A 292 -3.70 37.15 -10.67
C ASP A 292 -5.19 37.40 -10.82
N ARG A 293 -5.93 37.18 -9.72
CA ARG A 293 -7.38 37.39 -9.67
C ARG A 293 -7.78 38.87 -9.75
N THR A 294 -6.83 39.82 -9.68
CA THR A 294 -7.15 41.25 -9.82
C THR A 294 -7.34 41.68 -11.27
N LYS A 295 -6.89 40.87 -12.23
CA LYS A 295 -7.08 41.11 -13.66
C LYS A 295 -8.40 40.55 -14.15
N CYS A 296 -8.89 41.09 -15.25
CA CYS A 296 -9.99 40.48 -16.00
C CYS A 296 -9.47 39.47 -17.04
N ILE A 297 -10.38 38.69 -17.63
CA ILE A 297 -10.06 37.68 -18.65
C ILE A 297 -9.35 38.34 -19.85
N ALA A 298 -9.83 39.52 -20.29
CA ALA A 298 -9.25 40.27 -21.40
C ALA A 298 -7.83 40.79 -21.13
N GLU A 299 -7.48 41.06 -19.87
CA GLU A 299 -6.14 41.45 -19.43
C GLU A 299 -5.19 40.26 -19.23
N GLY A 300 -5.66 39.05 -19.53
CA GLY A 300 -4.87 37.82 -19.40
C GLY A 300 -4.84 37.27 -17.98
N ALA A 301 -5.92 37.41 -17.21
CA ALA A 301 -6.06 36.75 -15.90
C ALA A 301 -5.87 35.23 -15.98
N VAL A 302 -6.36 34.60 -17.06
CA VAL A 302 -6.16 33.17 -17.32
C VAL A 302 -4.80 32.97 -17.99
N ALA A 303 -3.85 32.38 -17.26
CA ALA A 303 -2.46 32.20 -17.68
C ALA A 303 -2.31 31.45 -19.00
N LEU A 304 -3.16 30.43 -19.22
CA LEU A 304 -3.19 29.63 -20.46
C LEU A 304 -3.55 30.46 -21.71
N TYR A 305 -4.22 31.61 -21.53
CA TYR A 305 -4.71 32.45 -22.63
C TYR A 305 -3.94 33.77 -22.76
N ARG A 306 -2.94 34.01 -21.90
CA ARG A 306 -2.22 35.28 -21.76
C ARG A 306 -1.61 35.83 -23.06
N ASN A 307 -1.23 34.97 -24.00
CA ASN A 307 -0.54 35.36 -25.25
C ASN A 307 -1.31 35.01 -26.54
N TYR A 308 -2.45 34.31 -26.44
CA TYR A 308 -3.16 33.81 -27.62
C TYR A 308 -4.63 33.53 -27.26
N VAL A 309 -5.46 34.57 -27.33
CA VAL A 309 -6.90 34.37 -27.42
C VAL A 309 -7.23 34.34 -28.90
N ASP A 310 -7.39 33.15 -29.48
CA ASP A 310 -8.00 33.07 -30.81
C ASP A 310 -9.44 33.61 -30.73
N GLY A 311 -9.95 34.17 -31.83
CA GLY A 311 -11.28 34.77 -31.83
C GLY A 311 -12.36 33.80 -31.37
N TYR A 312 -12.17 32.50 -31.65
CA TYR A 312 -13.05 31.43 -31.21
C TYR A 312 -13.18 31.36 -29.67
N ARG A 313 -12.08 31.23 -28.93
CA ARG A 313 -12.10 31.16 -27.45
C ARG A 313 -12.63 32.44 -26.81
N ALA A 314 -12.31 33.60 -27.39
CA ALA A 314 -12.87 34.87 -26.94
C ALA A 314 -14.41 34.88 -27.02
N HIS A 315 -14.98 34.36 -28.11
CA HIS A 315 -16.43 34.27 -28.29
C HIS A 315 -17.08 33.28 -27.31
N PHE A 316 -16.46 32.13 -27.02
CA PHE A 316 -16.98 31.18 -26.03
C PHE A 316 -16.97 31.76 -24.62
N LEU A 317 -15.85 32.36 -24.19
CA LEU A 317 -15.75 32.99 -22.87
C LEU A 317 -16.72 34.15 -22.73
N ALA A 318 -16.90 34.96 -23.78
CA ALA A 318 -17.90 36.02 -23.78
C ALA A 318 -19.34 35.48 -23.71
N GLY A 319 -19.64 34.34 -24.36
CA GLY A 319 -20.93 33.67 -24.29
C GLY A 319 -21.24 33.16 -22.87
N VAL A 320 -20.28 32.48 -22.24
CA VAL A 320 -20.41 32.01 -20.85
C VAL A 320 -20.56 33.19 -19.91
N ALA A 321 -19.69 34.20 -20.03
CA ALA A 321 -19.77 35.40 -19.21
C ALA A 321 -21.15 36.08 -19.33
N GLY A 322 -21.65 36.26 -20.55
CA GLY A 322 -22.96 36.85 -20.81
C GLY A 322 -24.13 36.03 -20.24
N HIS A 323 -24.05 34.70 -20.25
CA HIS A 323 -25.08 33.83 -19.67
C HIS A 323 -25.15 33.95 -18.14
N TYR A 324 -23.99 33.97 -17.47
CA TYR A 324 -23.87 34.04 -16.01
C TYR A 324 -23.80 35.48 -15.47
N GLY A 325 -24.06 36.49 -16.32
CA GLY A 325 -24.22 37.89 -15.91
C GLY A 325 -22.92 38.64 -15.58
N PHE A 326 -21.77 38.22 -16.12
CA PHE A 326 -20.51 38.96 -16.04
C PHE A 326 -19.93 39.23 -17.43
N THR A 327 -18.78 39.91 -17.50
CA THR A 327 -18.10 40.18 -18.78
C THR A 327 -16.64 39.80 -18.73
N VAL A 328 -16.00 39.61 -19.89
CA VAL A 328 -14.55 39.36 -19.99
C VAL A 328 -13.68 40.51 -19.46
N LEU A 329 -14.28 41.67 -19.20
CA LEU A 329 -13.65 42.86 -18.61
C LEU A 329 -13.84 42.94 -17.08
N THR A 330 -14.58 42.01 -16.48
CA THR A 330 -14.79 41.96 -15.04
C THR A 330 -13.56 41.34 -14.38
N PRO A 331 -12.91 42.00 -13.40
CA PRO A 331 -11.84 41.39 -12.62
C PRO A 331 -12.30 40.09 -11.96
N ILE A 332 -11.48 39.05 -11.98
CA ILE A 332 -11.88 37.73 -11.45
C ILE A 332 -12.26 37.78 -9.97
N ARG A 333 -11.60 38.63 -9.17
CA ARG A 333 -11.91 38.83 -7.74
C ARG A 333 -13.29 39.41 -7.47
N ASP A 334 -13.90 40.06 -8.47
CA ASP A 334 -15.20 40.71 -8.35
C ASP A 334 -16.33 39.77 -8.81
N LEU A 335 -16.00 38.57 -9.31
CA LEU A 335 -16.96 37.52 -9.63
C LEU A 335 -17.52 36.88 -8.36
N THR A 336 -18.79 36.51 -8.40
CA THR A 336 -19.38 35.65 -7.37
C THR A 336 -18.81 34.23 -7.44
N GLU A 337 -18.99 33.45 -6.38
CA GLU A 337 -18.54 32.05 -6.34
C GLU A 337 -19.18 31.21 -7.46
N GLU A 338 -20.45 31.44 -7.75
CA GLU A 338 -21.18 30.79 -8.85
C GLU A 338 -20.59 31.16 -10.22
N GLN A 339 -20.27 32.45 -10.44
CA GLN A 339 -19.65 32.91 -11.68
C GLN A 339 -18.22 32.39 -11.86
N PHE A 340 -17.45 32.33 -10.78
CA PHE A 340 -16.11 31.76 -10.79
C PHE A 340 -16.14 30.26 -11.08
N ASN A 341 -17.08 29.52 -10.47
CA ASN A 341 -17.24 28.10 -10.72
C ASN A 341 -17.70 27.81 -12.15
N ALA A 342 -18.64 28.60 -12.69
CA ALA A 342 -19.03 28.50 -14.09
C ALA A 342 -17.85 28.74 -15.05
N LEU A 343 -16.94 29.66 -14.71
CA LEU A 343 -15.73 29.91 -15.51
C LEU A 343 -14.72 28.76 -15.44
N MET A 344 -14.52 28.17 -14.26
CA MET A 344 -13.48 27.16 -14.01
C MET A 344 -13.92 25.72 -14.31
N TYR A 345 -15.19 25.40 -14.10
CA TYR A 345 -15.72 24.03 -14.08
C TYR A 345 -16.94 23.82 -14.99
N GLY A 346 -17.60 24.90 -15.42
CA GLY A 346 -18.77 24.88 -16.33
C GLY A 346 -20.10 25.08 -15.64
#